data_AF-A0AAU6DU89-F1
#
_entry.id   AF-A0AAU6DU89-F1
#
_cell.length_a   1.000
_cell.length_b   1.000
_cell.length_c   1.000
_cell.angle_alpha   90.00
_cell.angle_beta   90.00
_cell.angle_gamma   90.00
#
_symmetry.space_group_name_H-M   'P 1'
#
loop_
_entity.id
_entity.type
_entity.pdbx_description
1 polymer ?
#
loop_
_entity_poly.entity_id
_entity_poly.type
_entity_poly.pdbx_seq_one_letter_code
_entity_poly.pdbx_strand_id
1 'polypeptide(L)'
;MSTATANSPLFTPGTPARIWRDVTLLLLIACFTPLGAALAAFVQMLGVQDPRVWTLLAYGELVLSFAKLIWLGWLVICRTVSYRRHHAWRVCQRWLAVAAGASAVLLSAPGAGHPYIQPAAATVSLAWLALEVCARHGITAHRLGIAAPEHRTHTSRVSAWEAGQSAMMVCVAGGGLATALASVMLYFDWGPVMQTSQLTAIGVTSPWQVIIAVPATVVLEDLVMVGATTALLSAARRPAWEIYTLICGLEVVAHLYMGLPGLGMLAFAAGRVYLYRRWHRLTPLAVAHACFDTLTLFLMPLPFLTVRVPVGIAIAVLVGLFERYVVNRRRTASEPATGPSEEPGASTPEQAHGEGSAKSELVPTGLDGRHETLSSVTSAPGGRDGRRG
;
A
#
# COMPACT_ATOMS: atom_id res chain seq x y z
N MET A 1 10.16 34.72 -14.35
CA MET A 1 10.20 33.66 -15.39
C MET A 1 9.27 32.53 -14.96
N SER A 2 8.03 32.54 -15.44
CA SER A 2 7.05 31.48 -15.20
C SER A 2 7.41 30.31 -16.11
N THR A 3 7.89 29.21 -15.53
CA THR A 3 8.09 27.97 -16.26
C THR A 3 6.72 27.45 -16.66
N ALA A 4 6.34 27.69 -17.92
CA ALA A 4 5.17 27.09 -18.54
C ALA A 4 5.15 25.60 -18.17
N THR A 5 4.19 25.22 -17.33
CA THR A 5 3.93 23.85 -16.93
C THR A 5 3.61 23.10 -18.21
N ALA A 6 4.62 22.45 -18.77
CA ALA A 6 4.50 21.67 -19.98
C ALA A 6 3.30 20.73 -19.79
N ASN A 7 2.23 21.01 -20.54
CA ASN A 7 0.99 20.24 -20.53
C ASN A 7 1.38 18.77 -20.62
N SER A 8 1.32 18.08 -19.47
CA SER A 8 1.67 16.68 -19.40
C SER A 8 0.75 15.99 -20.40
N PRO A 9 1.29 15.17 -21.33
CA PRO A 9 0.47 14.55 -22.37
C PRO A 9 -0.74 13.92 -21.70
N LEU A 10 -1.93 14.39 -22.08
CA LEU A 10 -3.22 13.98 -21.55
C LEU A 10 -3.34 12.46 -21.73
N PHE A 11 -2.98 11.69 -20.71
CA PHE A 11 -3.39 10.30 -20.63
C PHE A 11 -4.91 10.30 -20.50
N THR A 12 -5.59 9.89 -21.57
CA THR A 12 -7.03 9.66 -21.51
C THR A 12 -7.28 8.56 -20.47
N PRO A 13 -8.09 8.83 -19.43
CA PRO A 13 -8.39 7.83 -18.42
C PRO A 13 -8.91 6.56 -19.12
N GLY A 14 -8.34 5.41 -18.74
CA GLY A 14 -8.73 4.13 -19.32
C GLY A 14 -10.22 3.86 -19.12
N THR A 15 -10.86 3.16 -20.06
CA THR A 15 -12.23 2.71 -19.84
C THR A 15 -12.29 1.77 -18.61
N PRO A 16 -13.38 1.78 -17.82
CA PRO A 16 -13.49 0.92 -16.64
C PRO A 16 -13.22 -0.56 -16.93
N ALA A 17 -13.65 -1.07 -18.09
CA ALA A 17 -13.40 -2.45 -18.52
C ALA A 17 -11.90 -2.76 -18.69
N ARG A 18 -11.12 -1.80 -19.19
CA ARG A 18 -9.67 -1.95 -19.35
C ARG A 18 -8.95 -1.94 -18.01
N ILE A 19 -9.38 -1.07 -17.09
CA ILE A 19 -8.83 -1.03 -15.73
C ILE A 19 -9.08 -2.36 -15.02
N TRP A 20 -10.30 -2.89 -15.09
CA TRP A 20 -10.66 -4.19 -14.52
C TRP A 20 -9.77 -5.31 -15.06
N ARG A 21 -9.63 -5.41 -16.38
CA ARG A 21 -8.76 -6.41 -17.00
C ARG A 21 -7.32 -6.29 -16.50
N ASP A 22 -6.78 -5.07 -16.45
CA ASP A 22 -5.40 -4.86 -16.02
C ASP A 22 -5.23 -5.19 -14.51
N VAL A 23 -6.20 -4.89 -13.64
CA VAL A 23 -6.19 -5.31 -12.23
C VAL A 23 -6.25 -6.83 -12.10
N THR A 24 -7.16 -7.50 -12.81
CA THR A 24 -7.31 -8.95 -12.77
C THR A 24 -6.03 -9.66 -13.24
N LEU A 25 -5.41 -9.18 -14.33
CA LEU A 25 -4.15 -9.75 -14.83
C LEU A 25 -2.99 -9.51 -13.85
N LEU A 26 -2.93 -8.32 -13.23
CA LEU A 26 -1.91 -8.02 -12.23
C LEU A 26 -2.03 -8.94 -11.01
N LEU A 27 -3.24 -9.11 -10.48
CA LEU A 27 -3.52 -9.99 -9.35
C LEU A 27 -3.28 -11.46 -9.71
N LEU A 28 -3.66 -11.91 -10.92
CA LEU A 28 -3.37 -13.27 -11.36
C LEU A 28 -1.86 -13.54 -11.37
N ILE A 29 -1.06 -12.64 -11.95
CA ILE A 29 0.40 -12.79 -12.00
C ILE A 29 1.02 -12.73 -10.61
N ALA A 30 0.55 -11.83 -9.75
CA ALA A 30 1.12 -11.61 -8.43
C ALA A 30 0.75 -12.70 -7.43
N CYS A 31 -0.50 -13.15 -7.47
CA CYS A 31 -1.11 -13.96 -6.42
C CYS A 31 -1.17 -15.46 -6.76
N PHE A 32 -0.99 -15.87 -8.03
CA PHE A 32 -1.16 -17.29 -8.42
C PHE A 32 -0.33 -18.25 -7.56
N THR A 33 0.99 -18.06 -7.49
CA THR A 33 1.89 -18.93 -6.72
C THR A 33 1.60 -18.87 -5.21
N PRO A 34 1.56 -17.71 -4.54
CA PRO A 34 1.33 -17.67 -3.09
C PRO A 34 -0.06 -18.18 -2.68
N LEU A 35 -1.12 -17.86 -3.42
CA LEU A 35 -2.46 -18.37 -3.11
C LEU A 35 -2.56 -19.87 -3.37
N GLY A 36 -1.98 -20.34 -4.48
CA GLY A 36 -1.94 -21.76 -4.80
C GLY A 36 -1.16 -22.58 -3.78
N ALA A 37 -0.02 -22.08 -3.33
CA ALA A 37 0.79 -22.71 -2.29
C ALA A 37 0.06 -22.73 -0.94
N ALA A 38 -0.57 -21.62 -0.55
CA ALA A 38 -1.33 -21.53 0.69
C ALA A 38 -2.55 -22.46 0.70
N LEU A 39 -3.27 -22.54 -0.43
CA LEU A 39 -4.37 -23.47 -0.60
C LEU A 39 -3.90 -24.93 -0.58
N ALA A 40 -2.79 -25.24 -1.25
CA ALA A 40 -2.21 -26.58 -1.23
C ALA A 40 -1.81 -26.99 0.20
N ALA A 41 -1.19 -26.10 0.97
CA ALA A 41 -0.86 -26.33 2.37
C ALA A 41 -2.11 -26.57 3.23
N PHE A 42 -3.18 -25.80 3.03
CA PHE A 42 -4.45 -26.00 3.72
C PHE A 42 -5.09 -27.37 3.39
N VAL A 43 -5.10 -27.76 2.12
CA VAL A 43 -5.62 -29.06 1.66
C VAL A 43 -4.81 -30.22 2.26
N GLN A 44 -3.49 -30.05 2.43
CA GLN A 44 -2.65 -31.02 3.14
C GLN A 44 -3.02 -31.17 4.62
N MET A 45 -3.42 -30.07 5.30
CA MET A 45 -3.94 -30.16 6.67
C MET A 45 -5.24 -30.95 6.77
N LEU A 46 -6.01 -31.02 5.68
CA LEU A 46 -7.22 -31.85 5.57
C LEU A 46 -6.91 -33.31 5.20
N GLY A 47 -5.63 -33.69 5.13
CA GLY A 47 -5.20 -35.06 4.83
C GLY A 47 -5.08 -35.40 3.35
N VAL A 48 -5.25 -34.43 2.44
CA VAL A 48 -5.14 -34.65 0.99
C VAL A 48 -3.76 -34.19 0.51
N GLN A 49 -2.96 -35.13 0.02
CA GLN A 49 -1.65 -34.86 -0.54
C GLN A 49 -1.62 -35.25 -2.02
N ASP A 50 -1.41 -34.27 -2.90
CA ASP A 50 -1.16 -34.52 -4.33
C ASP A 50 0.11 -33.77 -4.77
N PRO A 51 1.22 -34.49 -5.08
CA PRO A 51 2.46 -33.86 -5.53
C PRO A 51 2.30 -33.11 -6.86
N ARG A 52 1.29 -33.43 -7.68
CA ARG A 52 1.03 -32.77 -8.97
C ARG A 52 0.68 -31.29 -8.80
N VAL A 53 0.14 -30.90 -7.64
CA VAL A 53 -0.19 -29.49 -7.34
C VAL A 53 1.07 -28.64 -7.35
N TRP A 54 2.16 -29.10 -6.70
CA TRP A 54 3.42 -28.36 -6.67
C TRP A 54 4.06 -28.26 -8.06
N THR A 55 3.96 -29.32 -8.85
CA THR A 55 4.37 -29.31 -10.26
C THR A 55 3.57 -28.29 -11.07
N LEU A 56 2.25 -28.25 -10.91
CA LEU A 56 1.38 -27.28 -11.58
C LEU A 56 1.73 -25.84 -11.17
N LEU A 57 1.99 -25.59 -9.89
CA LEU A 57 2.37 -24.26 -9.40
C LEU A 57 3.71 -23.81 -9.98
N ALA A 58 4.71 -24.70 -10.05
CA ALA A 58 6.01 -24.40 -10.63
C ALA A 58 5.92 -24.05 -12.13
N TYR A 59 5.17 -24.84 -12.92
CA TYR A 59 4.95 -24.53 -14.33
C TYR A 59 4.09 -23.28 -14.54
N GLY A 60 3.09 -23.06 -13.68
CA GLY A 60 2.27 -21.86 -13.71
C GLY A 60 3.08 -20.61 -13.41
N GLU A 61 3.99 -20.65 -12.42
CA GLU A 61 4.92 -19.56 -12.13
C GLU A 61 5.79 -19.24 -13.35
N LEU A 62 6.34 -20.26 -14.02
CA LEU A 62 7.13 -20.07 -15.23
C LEU A 62 6.32 -19.35 -16.33
N VAL A 63 5.10 -19.82 -16.62
CA VAL A 63 4.20 -19.21 -17.62
C VAL A 63 3.87 -17.76 -17.25
N LEU A 64 3.56 -17.49 -15.97
CA LEU A 64 3.23 -16.14 -15.51
C LEU A 64 4.46 -15.23 -15.47
N SER A 65 5.66 -15.76 -15.26
CA SER A 65 6.92 -15.03 -15.40
C SER A 65 7.16 -14.61 -16.87
N PHE A 66 6.84 -15.46 -17.85
CA PHE A 66 6.84 -15.07 -19.26
C PHE A 66 5.80 -13.97 -19.56
N ALA A 67 4.58 -14.14 -19.06
CA ALA A 67 3.52 -13.12 -19.21
C ALA A 67 3.94 -11.77 -18.60
N LYS A 68 4.56 -11.79 -17.41
CA LYS A 68 5.13 -10.62 -16.74
C LYS A 68 6.21 -9.94 -17.58
N LEU A 69 7.16 -10.70 -18.14
CA LEU A 69 8.20 -10.18 -19.03
C LEU A 69 7.60 -9.46 -20.25
N ILE A 70 6.67 -10.12 -20.96
CA ILE A 70 6.04 -9.58 -22.15
C ILE A 70 5.25 -8.31 -21.81
N TRP A 71 4.45 -8.36 -20.73
CA TRP A 71 3.58 -7.26 -20.35
C TRP A 71 4.36 -6.06 -19.84
N LEU A 72 5.36 -6.25 -18.97
CA LEU A 72 6.24 -5.20 -18.49
C LEU A 72 7.00 -4.54 -19.65
N GLY A 73 7.60 -5.36 -20.54
CA GLY A 73 8.30 -4.86 -21.72
C GLY A 73 7.40 -4.02 -22.61
N TRP A 74 6.18 -4.49 -22.87
CA TRP A 74 5.17 -3.76 -23.64
C TRP A 74 4.82 -2.41 -23.01
N LEU A 75 4.52 -2.37 -21.70
CA LEU A 75 4.15 -1.13 -21.00
C LEU A 75 5.28 -0.09 -21.05
N VAL A 76 6.52 -0.52 -20.79
CA VAL A 76 7.70 0.36 -20.82
C VAL A 76 7.97 0.88 -22.22
N ILE A 77 7.84 0.05 -23.26
CA ILE A 77 7.97 0.47 -24.66
C ILE A 77 6.92 1.53 -24.99
N CYS A 78 5.64 1.27 -24.72
CA CYS A 78 4.55 2.22 -24.97
C CYS A 78 4.77 3.55 -24.25
N ARG A 79 5.12 3.53 -22.95
CA ARG A 79 5.35 4.76 -22.16
C ARG A 79 6.51 5.59 -22.70
N THR A 80 7.60 4.93 -23.09
CA THR A 80 8.82 5.63 -23.52
C THR A 80 8.71 6.23 -24.93
N VAL A 81 7.89 5.68 -25.83
CA VAL A 81 7.67 6.26 -27.18
C VAL A 81 7.16 7.71 -27.09
N SER A 82 6.34 8.03 -26.09
CA SER A 82 5.74 9.37 -25.93
C SER A 82 6.69 10.45 -25.40
N TYR A 83 7.83 10.10 -24.79
CA TYR A 83 8.77 11.08 -24.22
C TYR A 83 9.81 11.54 -25.24
N ARG A 84 9.80 12.84 -25.61
CA ARG A 84 10.74 13.42 -26.59
C ARG A 84 12.16 13.72 -26.06
N ARG A 85 12.37 13.85 -24.74
CA ARG A 85 13.54 14.61 -24.24
C ARG A 85 14.86 13.86 -24.10
N HIS A 86 14.92 12.52 -23.94
CA HIS A 86 16.21 11.79 -23.81
C HIS A 86 16.18 10.37 -24.40
N HIS A 87 16.77 10.17 -25.59
CA HIS A 87 16.82 8.85 -26.25
C HIS A 87 17.54 7.78 -25.42
N ALA A 88 18.74 8.08 -24.90
CA ALA A 88 19.55 7.13 -24.15
C ALA A 88 18.84 6.59 -22.89
N TRP A 89 18.19 7.47 -22.12
CA TRP A 89 17.44 7.08 -20.93
C TRP A 89 16.30 6.11 -21.25
N ARG A 90 15.57 6.33 -22.35
CA ARG A 90 14.50 5.42 -22.79
C ARG A 90 15.01 4.03 -23.14
N VAL A 91 16.13 3.98 -23.87
CA VAL A 91 16.78 2.71 -24.24
C VAL A 91 17.23 1.96 -22.98
N CYS A 92 17.85 2.66 -22.03
CA CYS A 92 18.24 2.08 -20.75
C CYS A 92 17.05 1.50 -19.97
N GLN A 93 15.93 2.25 -19.84
CA GLN A 93 14.73 1.75 -19.16
C GLN A 93 14.16 0.49 -19.81
N ARG A 94 14.15 0.41 -21.15
CA ARG A 94 13.68 -0.78 -21.88
C ARG A 94 14.59 -1.98 -21.63
N TRP A 95 15.90 -1.80 -21.71
CA TRP A 95 16.86 -2.87 -21.42
C TRP A 95 16.75 -3.38 -19.98
N LEU A 96 16.61 -2.47 -19.02
CA LEU A 96 16.41 -2.83 -17.61
C LEU A 96 15.10 -3.60 -17.39
N ALA A 97 14.01 -3.22 -18.05
CA ALA A 97 12.74 -3.93 -17.98
C ALA A 97 12.84 -5.35 -18.56
N VAL A 98 13.50 -5.50 -19.71
CA VAL A 98 13.77 -6.81 -20.33
C VAL A 98 14.68 -7.65 -19.43
N ALA A 99 15.76 -7.09 -18.89
CA ALA A 99 16.66 -7.79 -17.99
C ALA A 99 15.96 -8.26 -16.71
N ALA A 100 15.13 -7.41 -16.09
CA ALA A 100 14.36 -7.78 -14.91
C ALA A 100 13.36 -8.91 -15.21
N GLY A 101 12.64 -8.85 -16.33
CA GLY A 101 11.70 -9.90 -16.73
C GLY A 101 12.39 -11.21 -17.14
N ALA A 102 13.50 -11.13 -17.90
CA ALA A 102 14.25 -12.30 -18.34
C ALA A 102 14.90 -13.02 -17.16
N SER A 103 15.47 -12.28 -16.19
CA SER A 103 15.97 -12.86 -14.95
C SER A 103 14.86 -13.57 -14.18
N ALA A 104 13.66 -12.99 -14.07
CA ALA A 104 12.54 -13.66 -13.42
C ALA A 104 12.13 -14.96 -14.14
N VAL A 105 12.12 -14.98 -15.48
CA VAL A 105 11.83 -16.19 -16.26
C VAL A 105 12.89 -17.27 -16.05
N LEU A 106 14.17 -16.93 -16.21
CA LEU A 106 15.27 -17.88 -16.08
C LEU A 106 15.30 -18.50 -14.68
N LEU A 107 15.01 -17.70 -13.65
CA LEU A 107 15.03 -18.12 -12.26
C LEU A 107 13.76 -18.86 -11.83
N SER A 108 12.63 -18.68 -12.51
CA SER A 108 11.40 -19.46 -12.27
C SER A 108 11.43 -20.85 -12.93
N ALA A 109 12.45 -21.18 -13.73
CA ALA A 109 12.57 -22.52 -14.30
C ALA A 109 12.82 -23.56 -13.16
N PRO A 110 12.09 -24.69 -13.14
CA PRO A 110 12.25 -25.70 -12.11
C PRO A 110 13.72 -26.16 -11.98
N GLY A 111 14.28 -26.01 -10.78
CA GLY A 111 15.67 -26.40 -10.48
C GLY A 111 16.76 -25.38 -10.86
N ALA A 112 16.42 -24.26 -11.52
CA ALA A 112 17.40 -23.23 -11.91
C ALA A 112 17.51 -22.07 -10.91
N GLY A 113 16.49 -21.86 -10.09
CA GLY A 113 16.40 -20.74 -9.16
C GLY A 113 17.33 -20.87 -7.96
N HIS A 114 18.22 -19.89 -7.76
CA HIS A 114 18.90 -19.73 -6.48
C HIS A 114 17.90 -19.16 -5.44
N PRO A 115 17.81 -19.72 -4.22
CA PRO A 115 16.75 -19.41 -3.24
C PRO A 115 16.70 -17.94 -2.82
N TYR A 116 17.77 -17.18 -3.06
CA TYR A 116 17.86 -15.76 -2.76
C TYR A 116 17.64 -14.87 -3.99
N ILE A 117 18.10 -15.30 -5.16
CA ILE A 117 18.09 -14.45 -6.37
C ILE A 117 16.72 -14.52 -7.04
N GLN A 118 16.09 -15.71 -7.06
CA GLN A 118 14.76 -15.88 -7.66
C GLN A 118 13.71 -14.96 -7.01
N PRO A 119 13.51 -14.95 -5.67
CA PRO A 119 12.50 -14.10 -5.07
C PRO A 119 12.83 -12.61 -5.22
N ALA A 120 14.10 -12.23 -5.18
CA ALA A 120 14.52 -10.84 -5.39
C ALA A 120 14.19 -10.35 -6.82
N ALA A 121 14.53 -11.14 -7.85
CA ALA A 121 14.20 -10.82 -9.23
C ALA A 121 12.69 -10.80 -9.48
N ALA A 122 11.96 -11.75 -8.90
CA ALA A 122 10.50 -11.79 -8.94
C ALA A 122 9.87 -10.54 -8.29
N THR A 123 10.38 -10.13 -7.14
CA THR A 123 9.93 -8.95 -6.38
C THR A 123 10.16 -7.66 -7.14
N VAL A 124 11.38 -7.44 -7.66
CA VAL A 124 11.70 -6.23 -8.43
C VAL A 124 10.86 -6.14 -9.71
N SER A 125 10.74 -7.24 -10.45
CA SER A 125 9.93 -7.26 -11.68
C SER A 125 8.43 -7.07 -11.39
N LEU A 126 7.92 -7.63 -10.30
CA LEU A 126 6.52 -7.46 -9.88
C LEU A 126 6.24 -6.01 -9.43
N ALA A 127 7.10 -5.43 -8.60
CA ALA A 127 6.98 -4.04 -8.18
C ALA A 127 6.97 -3.10 -9.38
N TRP A 128 7.88 -3.30 -10.33
CA TRP A 128 7.93 -2.50 -11.54
C TRP A 128 6.68 -2.69 -12.41
N LEU A 129 6.23 -3.93 -12.61
CA LEU A 129 4.99 -4.20 -13.35
C LEU A 129 3.80 -3.48 -12.72
N ALA A 130 3.62 -3.56 -11.40
CA ALA A 130 2.53 -2.89 -10.69
C ALA A 130 2.55 -1.37 -10.90
N LEU A 131 3.74 -0.75 -10.82
CA LEU A 131 3.90 0.68 -11.05
C LEU A 131 3.60 1.09 -12.50
N GLU A 132 4.01 0.29 -13.50
CA GLU A 132 3.72 0.58 -14.91
C GLU A 132 2.24 0.37 -15.26
N VAL A 133 1.58 -0.63 -14.64
CA VAL A 133 0.13 -0.82 -14.77
C VAL A 133 -0.62 0.38 -14.21
N CYS A 134 -0.26 0.85 -13.01
CA CYS A 134 -0.81 2.08 -12.43
C CYS A 134 -0.54 3.30 -13.33
N ALA A 135 0.69 3.47 -13.81
CA ALA A 135 1.08 4.60 -14.65
C ALA A 135 0.30 4.65 -15.96
N ARG A 136 -0.02 3.50 -16.56
CA ARG A 136 -0.87 3.40 -17.77
C ARG A 136 -2.25 4.03 -17.59
N HIS A 137 -2.75 4.07 -16.36
CA HIS A 137 -4.05 4.66 -15.99
C HIS A 137 -3.91 6.03 -15.32
N GLY A 138 -2.76 6.69 -15.46
CA GLY A 138 -2.52 8.03 -14.88
C GLY A 138 -2.34 8.03 -13.36
N ILE A 139 -2.08 6.87 -12.76
CA ILE A 139 -1.78 6.72 -11.33
C ILE A 139 -0.27 6.64 -11.18
N THR A 140 0.35 7.76 -10.80
CA THR A 140 1.81 7.83 -10.60
C THR A 140 2.21 7.23 -9.26
N ALA A 141 3.48 6.87 -9.09
CA ALA A 141 4.02 6.44 -7.79
C ALA A 141 3.72 7.47 -6.67
N HIS A 142 3.78 8.77 -7.02
CA HIS A 142 3.37 9.85 -6.13
C HIS A 142 1.90 9.74 -5.69
N ARG A 143 0.98 9.43 -6.61
CA ARG A 143 -0.45 9.26 -6.30
C ARG A 143 -0.74 8.00 -5.47
N LEU A 144 0.15 7.01 -5.51
CA LEU A 144 0.16 5.90 -4.58
C LEU A 144 0.72 6.30 -3.20
N GLY A 145 1.25 7.51 -3.05
CA GLY A 145 1.92 7.95 -1.83
C GLY A 145 3.29 7.29 -1.63
N ILE A 146 3.98 7.00 -2.74
CA ILE A 146 5.37 6.53 -2.76
C ILE A 146 6.26 7.75 -3.00
N ALA A 147 7.06 8.11 -1.99
CA ALA A 147 8.06 9.18 -2.07
C ALA A 147 7.54 10.54 -2.61
N ALA A 148 6.33 10.97 -2.22
CA ALA A 148 5.79 12.25 -2.65
C ALA A 148 6.67 13.44 -2.17
N PRO A 149 7.06 14.41 -3.02
CA PRO A 149 7.83 15.59 -2.63
C PRO A 149 7.14 16.43 -1.54
N GLU A 150 5.81 16.40 -1.50
CA GLU A 150 4.96 17.03 -0.49
C GLU A 150 5.28 16.52 0.94
N HIS A 151 5.98 15.39 1.08
CA HIS A 151 6.46 14.85 2.35
C HIS A 151 7.56 15.67 3.03
N ARG A 152 8.02 16.76 2.41
CA ARG A 152 9.00 17.66 3.03
C ARG A 152 8.37 18.59 4.07
N THR A 153 7.07 18.84 4.03
CA THR A 153 6.39 19.73 5.00
C THR A 153 6.22 19.04 6.36
N HIS A 154 6.24 19.82 7.44
CA HIS A 154 6.06 19.31 8.81
C HIS A 154 4.70 18.60 8.96
N THR A 155 3.62 19.20 8.48
CA THR A 155 2.26 18.64 8.52
C THR A 155 2.18 17.30 7.79
N SER A 156 2.82 17.18 6.62
CA SER A 156 2.87 15.91 5.91
C SER A 156 3.67 14.84 6.65
N ARG A 157 4.73 15.19 7.38
CA ARG A 157 5.48 14.22 8.19
C ARG A 157 4.67 13.70 9.37
N VAL A 158 3.92 14.58 10.05
CA VAL A 158 3.00 14.19 11.13
C VAL A 158 1.94 13.23 10.60
N SER A 159 1.29 13.56 9.47
CA SER A 159 0.31 12.66 8.86
C SER A 159 0.90 11.31 8.40
N ALA A 160 2.14 11.30 7.89
CA ALA A 160 2.82 10.03 7.55
C ALA A 160 3.08 9.17 8.80
N TRP A 161 3.46 9.81 9.91
CA TRP A 161 3.70 9.15 11.18
C TRP A 161 2.42 8.55 11.75
N GLU A 162 1.33 9.32 11.79
CA GLU A 162 0.00 8.83 12.22
C GLU A 162 -0.47 7.64 11.37
N ALA A 163 -0.28 7.71 10.05
CA ALA A 163 -0.60 6.60 9.15
C ALA A 163 0.25 5.35 9.45
N GLY A 164 1.55 5.51 9.71
CA GLY A 164 2.46 4.42 10.07
C GLY A 164 2.11 3.78 11.42
N GLN A 165 1.83 4.58 12.44
CA GLN A 165 1.35 4.09 13.74
C GLN A 165 0.05 3.31 13.60
N SER A 166 -0.92 3.87 12.88
CA SER A 166 -2.21 3.22 12.66
C SER A 166 -2.03 1.90 11.91
N ALA A 167 -1.13 1.87 10.93
CA ALA A 167 -0.80 0.64 10.20
C ALA A 167 -0.16 -0.40 11.10
N MET A 168 0.78 0.00 11.97
CA MET A 168 1.39 -0.90 12.97
C MET A 168 0.32 -1.48 13.91
N MET A 169 -0.61 -0.66 14.41
CA MET A 169 -1.70 -1.14 15.27
C MET A 169 -2.61 -2.15 14.56
N VAL A 170 -2.96 -1.89 13.30
CA VAL A 170 -3.71 -2.84 12.46
C VAL A 170 -2.92 -4.14 12.28
N CYS A 171 -1.61 -4.06 12.07
CA CYS A 171 -0.75 -5.23 11.90
C CYS A 171 -0.73 -6.09 13.17
N VAL A 172 -0.51 -5.46 14.33
CA VAL A 172 -0.53 -6.11 15.64
C VAL A 172 -1.89 -6.71 15.94
N ALA A 173 -2.99 -6.00 15.66
CA ALA A 173 -4.34 -6.50 15.90
C ALA A 173 -4.65 -7.73 15.03
N GLY A 174 -4.36 -7.67 13.73
CA GLY A 174 -4.61 -8.76 12.80
C GLY A 174 -3.75 -10.00 13.06
N GLY A 175 -2.42 -9.82 13.16
CA GLY A 175 -1.50 -10.91 13.47
C GLY A 175 -1.69 -11.47 14.87
N GLY A 176 -2.03 -10.63 15.84
CA GLY A 176 -2.41 -11.03 17.20
C GLY A 176 -3.68 -11.87 17.21
N LEU A 177 -4.71 -11.49 16.46
CA LEU A 177 -5.95 -12.26 16.30
C LEU A 177 -5.68 -13.63 15.65
N ALA A 178 -4.89 -13.67 14.58
CA ALA A 178 -4.50 -14.93 13.95
C ALA A 178 -3.73 -15.85 14.93
N THR A 179 -2.79 -15.28 15.70
CA THR A 179 -2.03 -16.04 16.72
C THR A 179 -2.92 -16.54 17.87
N ALA A 180 -3.85 -15.72 18.33
CA ALA A 180 -4.82 -16.11 19.37
C ALA A 180 -5.73 -17.24 18.87
N LEU A 181 -6.26 -17.14 17.65
CA LEU A 181 -7.07 -18.19 17.02
C LEU A 181 -6.28 -19.49 16.89
N ALA A 182 -5.03 -19.44 16.42
CA ALA A 182 -4.17 -20.61 16.35
C ALA A 182 -3.96 -21.25 17.72
N SER A 183 -3.72 -20.43 18.75
CA SER A 183 -3.50 -20.93 20.11
C SER A 183 -4.73 -21.61 20.71
N VAL A 184 -5.93 -21.04 20.49
CA VAL A 184 -7.20 -21.63 20.91
C VAL A 184 -7.46 -22.95 20.17
N MET A 185 -7.26 -22.98 18.86
CA MET A 185 -7.49 -24.19 18.07
C MET A 185 -6.53 -25.33 18.42
N LEU A 186 -5.24 -25.02 18.63
CA LEU A 186 -4.25 -25.98 19.10
C LEU A 186 -4.58 -26.50 20.50
N TYR A 187 -5.07 -25.65 21.40
CA TYR A 187 -5.47 -26.05 22.75
C TYR A 187 -6.65 -27.04 22.74
N PHE A 188 -7.63 -26.83 21.85
CA PHE A 188 -8.80 -27.70 21.72
C PHE A 188 -8.65 -28.83 20.68
N ASP A 189 -7.48 -28.94 20.03
CA ASP A 189 -7.22 -29.85 18.91
C ASP A 189 -8.34 -29.82 17.85
N TRP A 190 -8.78 -28.61 17.49
CA TRP A 190 -9.97 -28.40 16.67
C TRP A 190 -9.64 -27.79 15.31
N GLY A 191 -10.00 -28.51 14.24
CA GLY A 191 -9.98 -28.01 12.87
C GLY A 191 -8.57 -27.94 12.24
N PRO A 192 -8.47 -27.51 10.97
CA PRO A 192 -7.19 -27.36 10.31
C PRO A 192 -6.45 -26.15 10.91
N VAL A 193 -5.32 -26.43 11.54
CA VAL A 193 -4.39 -25.45 12.10
C VAL A 193 -2.96 -25.89 11.84
N MET A 194 -2.10 -24.93 11.51
CA MET A 194 -0.67 -25.18 11.32
C MET A 194 -0.03 -25.70 12.60
N GLN A 195 0.60 -26.88 12.53
CA GLN A 195 1.28 -27.53 13.65
C GLN A 195 2.77 -27.17 13.77
N THR A 196 3.33 -26.54 12.74
CA THR A 196 4.74 -26.12 12.69
C THR A 196 4.88 -24.63 12.95
N SER A 197 6.13 -24.15 13.08
CA SER A 197 6.36 -22.71 13.05
C SER A 197 5.99 -22.11 11.68
N GLN A 198 5.59 -20.84 11.68
CA GLN A 198 5.30 -20.12 10.44
C GLN A 198 6.54 -20.07 9.53
N LEU A 199 7.73 -19.83 10.08
CA LEU A 199 9.00 -19.87 9.34
C LEU A 199 9.18 -21.18 8.57
N THR A 200 8.91 -22.31 9.22
CA THR A 200 8.97 -23.64 8.60
C THR A 200 7.95 -23.77 7.47
N ALA A 201 6.71 -23.32 7.69
CA ALA A 201 5.64 -23.41 6.70
C ALA A 201 5.92 -22.58 5.43
N ILE A 202 6.55 -21.41 5.58
CA ILE A 202 6.97 -20.57 4.45
C ILE A 202 8.35 -20.94 3.89
N GLY A 203 8.97 -22.01 4.40
CA GLY A 203 10.27 -22.49 3.92
C GLY A 203 11.46 -21.59 4.26
N VAL A 204 11.33 -20.71 5.26
CA VAL A 204 12.42 -19.85 5.72
C VAL A 204 13.31 -20.61 6.72
N THR A 205 14.52 -20.94 6.28
CA THR A 205 15.53 -21.69 7.02
C THR A 205 16.73 -20.85 7.45
N SER A 206 16.82 -19.59 7.00
CA SER A 206 17.94 -18.69 7.30
C SER A 206 17.48 -17.24 7.54
N PRO A 207 18.13 -16.47 8.45
CA PRO A 207 17.87 -15.04 8.59
C PRO A 207 18.05 -14.24 7.30
N TRP A 208 18.93 -14.68 6.39
CA TRP A 208 19.11 -14.03 5.09
C TRP A 208 17.88 -14.14 4.19
N GLN A 209 17.11 -15.23 4.32
CA GLN A 209 15.87 -15.38 3.58
C GLN A 209 14.79 -14.42 4.11
N VAL A 210 14.81 -14.06 5.39
CA VAL A 210 13.92 -13.03 5.95
C VAL A 210 14.14 -11.67 5.28
N ILE A 211 15.40 -11.28 5.05
CA ILE A 211 15.76 -10.01 4.40
C ILE A 211 15.19 -9.92 2.98
N ILE A 212 14.98 -11.06 2.32
CA ILE A 212 14.43 -11.13 0.95
C ILE A 212 12.91 -11.33 0.96
N ALA A 213 12.42 -12.16 1.89
CA ALA A 213 11.00 -12.47 2.04
C ALA A 213 10.21 -11.23 2.44
N VAL A 214 10.69 -10.42 3.39
CA VAL A 214 9.95 -9.24 3.86
C VAL A 214 9.69 -8.23 2.73
N PRO A 215 10.67 -7.81 1.91
CA PRO A 215 10.40 -6.99 0.74
C PRO A 215 9.45 -7.64 -0.27
N ALA A 216 9.54 -8.96 -0.48
CA ALA A 216 8.64 -9.68 -1.38
C ALA A 216 7.18 -9.62 -0.89
N THR A 217 6.97 -9.87 0.41
CA THR A 217 5.67 -9.75 1.08
C THR A 217 5.12 -8.34 0.97
N VAL A 218 5.91 -7.32 1.29
CA VAL A 218 5.49 -5.91 1.21
C VAL A 218 5.13 -5.48 -0.22
N VAL A 219 5.88 -5.95 -1.22
CA VAL A 219 5.54 -5.68 -2.62
C VAL A 219 4.24 -6.36 -3.02
N LEU A 220 4.05 -7.62 -2.65
CA LEU A 220 2.83 -8.36 -2.98
C LEU A 220 1.62 -7.76 -2.26
N GLU A 221 1.70 -7.62 -0.95
CA GLU A 221 0.56 -7.26 -0.12
C GLU A 221 0.29 -5.75 -0.14
N ASP A 222 1.28 -4.91 0.16
CA ASP A 222 1.04 -3.47 0.23
C ASP A 222 1.02 -2.85 -1.16
N LEU A 223 2.02 -3.09 -2.00
CA LEU A 223 2.09 -2.43 -3.30
C LEU A 223 1.04 -2.97 -4.28
N VAL A 224 0.93 -4.29 -4.44
CA VAL A 224 0.00 -4.88 -5.43
C VAL A 224 -1.42 -5.01 -4.87
N MET A 225 -1.61 -5.75 -3.78
CA MET A 225 -2.94 -6.05 -3.27
C MET A 225 -3.62 -4.82 -2.66
N VAL A 226 -2.96 -4.05 -1.80
CA VAL A 226 -3.58 -2.87 -1.19
C VAL A 226 -3.51 -1.66 -2.13
N GLY A 227 -2.31 -1.20 -2.49
CA GLY A 227 -2.06 0.08 -3.14
C GLY A 227 -2.57 0.14 -4.57
N ALA A 228 -2.02 -0.69 -5.45
CA ALA A 228 -2.34 -0.70 -6.88
C ALA A 228 -3.80 -1.09 -7.11
N THR A 229 -4.26 -2.18 -6.50
CA THR A 229 -5.65 -2.66 -6.67
C THR A 229 -6.66 -1.63 -6.18
N THR A 230 -6.48 -1.06 -4.98
CA THR A 230 -7.39 -0.02 -4.48
C THR A 230 -7.38 1.21 -5.38
N ALA A 231 -6.20 1.69 -5.81
CA ALA A 231 -6.10 2.87 -6.65
C ALA A 231 -6.74 2.67 -8.03
N LEU A 232 -6.49 1.52 -8.67
CA LEU A 232 -7.05 1.17 -9.97
C LEU A 232 -8.58 0.98 -9.88
N LEU A 233 -9.09 0.19 -8.92
CA LEU A 233 -10.52 0.00 -8.77
C LEU A 233 -11.25 1.29 -8.37
N SER A 234 -10.62 2.16 -7.58
CA SER A 234 -11.15 3.50 -7.30
C SER A 234 -11.19 4.37 -8.55
N ALA A 235 -10.16 4.32 -9.41
CA ALA A 235 -10.16 5.01 -10.71
C ALA A 235 -11.25 4.47 -11.66
N ALA A 236 -11.58 3.17 -11.56
CA ALA A 236 -12.72 2.55 -12.24
C ALA A 236 -14.07 2.81 -11.55
N ARG A 237 -14.11 3.65 -10.50
CA ARG A 237 -15.30 4.02 -9.71
C ARG A 237 -16.01 2.82 -9.10
N ARG A 238 -15.27 1.80 -8.69
CA ARG A 238 -15.84 0.65 -8.01
C ARG A 238 -16.21 1.01 -6.57
N PRO A 239 -17.34 0.49 -6.07
CA PRO A 239 -17.77 0.77 -4.71
C PRO A 239 -16.75 0.21 -3.72
N ALA A 240 -16.67 0.86 -2.56
CA ALA A 240 -15.72 0.50 -1.50
C ALA A 240 -15.77 -0.99 -1.14
N TRP A 241 -16.98 -1.53 -0.96
CA TRP A 241 -17.17 -2.91 -0.50
C TRP A 241 -16.52 -3.94 -1.43
N GLU A 242 -16.54 -3.72 -2.76
CA GLU A 242 -15.89 -4.63 -3.71
C GLU A 242 -14.37 -4.65 -3.53
N ILE A 243 -13.77 -3.48 -3.27
CA ILE A 243 -12.33 -3.34 -3.03
C ILE A 243 -11.95 -4.10 -1.74
N TYR A 244 -12.73 -3.92 -0.66
CA TYR A 244 -12.51 -4.64 0.59
C TYR A 244 -12.68 -6.15 0.40
N THR A 245 -13.78 -6.61 -0.19
CA THR A 245 -14.04 -8.04 -0.38
C THR A 245 -12.95 -8.71 -1.19
N LEU A 246 -12.50 -8.08 -2.29
CA LEU A 246 -11.43 -8.63 -3.11
C LEU A 246 -10.11 -8.74 -2.33
N ILE A 247 -9.66 -7.65 -1.70
CA ILE A 247 -8.35 -7.62 -1.03
C ILE A 247 -8.36 -8.51 0.21
N CYS A 248 -9.40 -8.44 1.05
CA CYS A 248 -9.53 -9.30 2.22
C CYS A 248 -9.65 -10.78 1.85
N GLY A 249 -10.36 -11.10 0.75
CA GLY A 249 -10.46 -12.47 0.25
C GLY A 249 -9.09 -13.02 -0.18
N LEU A 250 -8.34 -12.24 -0.97
CA LEU A 250 -6.98 -12.60 -1.38
C LEU A 250 -6.06 -12.78 -0.17
N GLU A 251 -6.15 -11.90 0.82
CA GLU A 251 -5.35 -11.97 2.05
C GLU A 251 -5.59 -13.25 2.83
N VAL A 252 -6.87 -13.59 3.07
CA VAL A 252 -7.23 -14.81 3.79
C VAL A 252 -6.72 -16.03 3.04
N VAL A 253 -6.90 -16.08 1.72
CA VAL A 253 -6.40 -17.20 0.91
C VAL A 253 -4.88 -17.29 0.97
N ALA A 254 -4.15 -16.17 0.93
CA ALA A 254 -2.69 -16.12 1.06
C ALA A 254 -2.21 -16.67 2.41
N HIS A 255 -3.08 -16.66 3.42
CA HIS A 255 -2.80 -17.11 4.78
C HIS A 255 -3.49 -18.43 5.14
N LEU A 256 -4.12 -19.13 4.19
CA LEU A 256 -4.73 -20.44 4.45
C LEU A 256 -3.71 -21.52 4.85
N TYR A 257 -2.42 -21.30 4.57
CA TYR A 257 -1.36 -22.17 5.11
C TYR A 257 -1.28 -22.14 6.65
N MET A 258 -1.97 -21.20 7.32
CA MET A 258 -2.12 -21.19 8.77
C MET A 258 -3.30 -22.04 9.26
N GLY A 259 -4.19 -22.47 8.36
CA GLY A 259 -5.47 -23.08 8.71
C GLY A 259 -6.61 -22.05 8.85
N LEU A 260 -7.64 -22.37 9.65
CA LEU A 260 -8.67 -21.38 10.02
C LEU A 260 -8.14 -20.12 10.73
N PRO A 261 -7.01 -20.14 11.47
CA PRO A 261 -6.44 -18.92 12.04
C PRO A 261 -6.13 -17.82 11.01
N GLY A 262 -5.96 -18.19 9.73
CA GLY A 262 -5.82 -17.22 8.62
C GLY A 262 -7.01 -16.25 8.50
N LEU A 263 -8.18 -16.57 9.06
CA LEU A 263 -9.32 -15.65 9.14
C LEU A 263 -9.02 -14.40 9.97
N GLY A 264 -8.08 -14.46 10.92
CA GLY A 264 -7.61 -13.29 11.65
C GLY A 264 -7.04 -12.19 10.74
N MET A 265 -6.54 -12.57 9.57
CA MET A 265 -6.00 -11.65 8.56
C MET A 265 -7.07 -10.81 7.87
N LEU A 266 -8.37 -11.07 8.09
CA LEU A 266 -9.45 -10.18 7.66
C LEU A 266 -9.31 -8.78 8.28
N ALA A 267 -9.07 -8.72 9.60
CA ALA A 267 -8.88 -7.46 10.31
C ALA A 267 -7.63 -6.72 9.81
N PHE A 268 -6.58 -7.49 9.53
CA PHE A 268 -5.31 -7.01 8.97
C PHE A 268 -5.51 -6.33 7.61
N ALA A 269 -6.07 -7.06 6.62
CA ALA A 269 -6.31 -6.52 5.29
C ALA A 269 -7.33 -5.38 5.30
N ALA A 270 -8.46 -5.54 6.00
CA ALA A 270 -9.49 -4.50 6.06
C ALA A 270 -8.94 -3.21 6.67
N GLY A 271 -8.14 -3.31 7.75
CA GLY A 271 -7.47 -2.17 8.32
C GLY A 271 -6.55 -1.50 7.30
N ARG A 272 -5.62 -2.22 6.66
CA ARG A 272 -4.69 -1.64 5.68
C ARG A 272 -5.41 -0.96 4.51
N VAL A 273 -6.46 -1.56 3.97
CA VAL A 273 -7.28 -0.96 2.90
C VAL A 273 -7.95 0.33 3.39
N TYR A 274 -8.53 0.32 4.60
CA TYR A 274 -9.12 1.52 5.21
C TYR A 274 -8.09 2.64 5.36
N LEU A 275 -6.93 2.34 5.94
CA LEU A 275 -5.87 3.32 6.14
C LEU A 275 -5.36 3.86 4.79
N TYR A 276 -5.17 3.01 3.79
CA TYR A 276 -4.73 3.45 2.47
C TYR A 276 -5.77 4.35 1.78
N ARG A 277 -7.06 4.02 1.86
CA ARG A 277 -8.14 4.88 1.33
C ARG A 277 -8.28 6.18 2.11
N ARG A 278 -7.91 6.21 3.39
CA ARG A 278 -7.98 7.41 4.23
C ARG A 278 -6.83 8.38 3.97
N TRP A 279 -5.59 7.89 3.87
CA TRP A 279 -4.40 8.74 3.78
C TRP A 279 -3.75 8.76 2.40
N HIS A 280 -4.01 7.79 1.52
CA HIS A 280 -3.34 7.62 0.22
C HIS A 280 -1.80 7.64 0.32
N ARG A 281 -1.27 7.03 1.37
CA ARG A 281 0.16 7.02 1.70
C ARG A 281 0.66 5.59 1.84
N LEU A 282 1.10 5.00 0.73
CA LEU A 282 1.52 3.60 0.76
C LEU A 282 2.84 3.39 1.51
N THR A 283 3.82 4.29 1.39
CA THR A 283 5.13 4.11 2.04
C THR A 283 5.07 3.91 3.56
N PRO A 284 4.40 4.76 4.37
CA PRO A 284 4.35 4.53 5.82
C PRO A 284 3.61 3.25 6.20
N LEU A 285 2.59 2.84 5.43
CA LEU A 285 1.87 1.57 5.64
C LEU A 285 2.80 0.37 5.39
N ALA A 286 3.46 0.35 4.22
CA ALA A 286 4.41 -0.68 3.83
C ALA A 286 5.59 -0.79 4.79
N VAL A 287 6.13 0.33 5.26
CA VAL A 287 7.24 0.34 6.25
C VAL A 287 6.76 -0.21 7.60
N ALA A 288 5.58 0.20 8.08
CA ALA A 288 5.04 -0.31 9.33
C ALA A 288 4.81 -1.83 9.27
N HIS A 289 4.26 -2.31 8.16
CA HIS A 289 4.08 -3.74 7.90
C HIS A 289 5.42 -4.49 7.84
N ALA A 290 6.39 -3.99 7.07
CA ALA A 290 7.73 -4.57 7.00
C ALA A 290 8.40 -4.67 8.38
N CYS A 291 8.28 -3.63 9.21
CA CYS A 291 8.78 -3.61 10.57
C CYS A 291 8.08 -4.65 11.44
N PHE A 292 6.76 -4.79 11.33
CA PHE A 292 5.98 -5.79 12.04
C PHE A 292 6.42 -7.22 11.67
N ASP A 293 6.54 -7.53 10.37
CA ASP A 293 6.98 -8.84 9.90
C ASP A 293 8.39 -9.16 10.37
N THR A 294 9.30 -8.20 10.20
CA THR A 294 10.70 -8.35 10.64
C THR A 294 10.75 -8.65 12.13
N LEU A 295 10.08 -7.84 12.97
CA LEU A 295 10.05 -8.04 14.41
C LEU A 295 9.43 -9.39 14.78
N THR A 296 8.31 -9.76 14.16
CA THR A 296 7.60 -11.01 14.45
C THR A 296 8.45 -12.23 14.09
N LEU A 297 9.12 -12.21 12.94
CA LEU A 297 10.00 -13.29 12.50
C LEU A 297 11.22 -13.45 13.42
N PHE A 298 11.83 -12.35 13.87
CA PHE A 298 12.94 -12.40 14.83
C PHE A 298 12.52 -12.87 16.23
N LEU A 299 11.31 -12.53 16.67
CA LEU A 299 10.79 -12.96 17.97
C LEU A 299 10.19 -14.38 17.93
N MET A 300 10.00 -14.98 16.74
CA MET A 300 9.34 -16.27 16.55
C MET A 300 10.00 -17.47 17.28
N PRO A 301 11.33 -17.52 17.52
CA PRO A 301 11.91 -18.59 18.32
C PRO A 301 11.58 -18.50 19.82
N LEU A 302 11.10 -17.34 20.28
CA LEU A 302 10.89 -17.07 21.71
C LEU A 302 9.48 -17.51 22.16
N PRO A 303 9.28 -17.89 23.43
CA PRO A 303 7.96 -18.22 23.95
C PRO A 303 6.98 -17.03 23.84
N PHE A 304 5.76 -17.30 23.34
CA PHE A 304 4.78 -16.25 23.04
C PHE A 304 4.38 -15.44 24.29
N LEU A 305 3.85 -16.12 25.32
CA LEU A 305 3.30 -15.45 26.50
C LEU A 305 4.36 -14.83 27.41
N THR A 306 5.49 -15.51 27.62
CA THR A 306 6.48 -15.07 28.61
C THR A 306 7.52 -14.11 28.05
N VAL A 307 7.70 -14.05 26.73
CA VAL A 307 8.71 -13.19 26.11
C VAL A 307 8.11 -12.24 25.07
N ARG A 308 7.40 -12.76 24.06
CA ARG A 308 6.94 -11.89 22.95
C ARG A 308 5.93 -10.83 23.40
N VAL A 309 4.96 -11.20 24.22
CA VAL A 309 3.96 -10.25 24.75
C VAL A 309 4.62 -9.16 25.59
N PRO A 310 5.46 -9.46 26.61
CA PRO A 310 6.20 -8.44 27.35
C PRO A 310 7.09 -7.56 26.47
N VAL A 311 7.81 -8.14 25.51
CA VAL A 311 8.66 -7.38 24.58
C VAL A 311 7.82 -6.44 23.71
N GLY A 312 6.69 -6.91 23.19
CA GLY A 312 5.75 -6.09 22.42
C GLY A 312 5.20 -4.92 23.24
N ILE A 313 4.79 -5.17 24.49
CA ILE A 313 4.34 -4.13 25.42
C ILE A 313 5.47 -3.14 25.71
N ALA A 314 6.68 -3.61 26.00
CA ALA A 314 7.84 -2.76 26.27
C ALA A 314 8.17 -1.86 25.06
N ILE A 315 8.17 -2.41 23.84
CA ILE A 315 8.38 -1.64 22.60
C ILE A 315 7.28 -0.59 22.44
N ALA A 316 6.01 -0.95 22.63
CA ALA A 316 4.89 -0.01 22.52
C ALA A 316 4.99 1.14 23.53
N VAL A 317 5.37 0.85 24.78
CA VAL A 317 5.61 1.86 25.81
C VAL A 317 6.79 2.76 25.43
N LEU A 318 7.92 2.20 24.99
CA LEU A 318 9.10 2.96 24.58
C LEU A 318 8.79 3.89 23.40
N VAL A 319 8.05 3.42 22.40
CA VAL A 319 7.60 4.23 21.25
C VAL A 319 6.70 5.37 21.73
N GLY A 320 5.71 5.09 22.58
CA GLY A 320 4.82 6.12 23.14
C GLY A 320 5.56 7.16 24.00
N LEU A 321 6.55 6.75 24.78
CA LEU A 321 7.41 7.66 25.56
C LEU A 321 8.28 8.53 24.65
N PHE A 322 8.90 7.91 23.63
CA PHE A 322 9.72 8.63 22.65
C PHE A 322 8.91 9.67 21.89
N GLU A 323 7.68 9.36 21.49
CA GLU A 323 6.78 10.30 20.83
C GLU A 323 6.44 11.49 21.73
N ARG A 324 6.03 11.22 22.98
CA ARG A 324 5.76 12.28 23.96
C ARG A 324 6.98 13.18 24.15
N TYR A 325 8.17 12.58 24.24
CA TYR A 325 9.42 13.33 24.34
C TYR A 325 9.68 14.22 23.12
N VAL A 326 9.56 13.68 21.89
CA VAL A 326 9.79 14.44 20.65
C VAL A 326 8.75 15.56 20.49
N VAL A 327 7.47 15.29 20.77
CA VAL A 327 6.39 16.28 20.71
C VAL A 327 6.63 17.41 21.72
N ASN A 328 6.97 17.07 22.96
CA ASN A 328 7.25 18.05 24.01
C ASN A 328 8.46 18.93 23.65
N ARG A 329 9.55 18.32 23.14
CA ARG A 329 10.76 19.08 22.74
C ARG A 329 10.49 20.03 21.56
N ARG A 330 9.58 19.69 20.65
CA ARG A 330 9.17 20.59 19.56
C ARG A 330 8.30 21.73 20.06
N ARG A 331 7.42 21.47 21.03
CA ARG A 331 6.58 22.50 21.64
C ARG A 331 7.43 23.55 22.33
N THR A 332 8.41 23.14 23.13
CA THR A 332 9.33 24.09 23.81
C THR A 332 10.24 24.86 22.85
N ALA A 333 10.64 24.26 21.72
CA ALA A 333 11.45 24.95 20.71
C ALA A 333 10.64 25.94 19.84
N SER A 334 9.32 25.78 19.76
CA SER A 334 8.43 26.63 18.95
C SER A 334 7.78 27.75 19.77
N GLU A 335 7.87 27.69 21.09
CA GLU A 335 7.49 28.79 21.97
C GLU A 335 8.57 29.88 21.77
N PRO A 336 8.27 30.97 21.04
CA PRO A 336 9.24 32.04 20.88
C PRO A 336 9.63 32.44 22.30
N ALA A 337 10.93 32.54 22.57
CA ALA A 337 11.38 33.10 23.83
C ALA A 337 10.62 34.40 23.97
N THR A 338 9.63 34.44 24.87
CA THR A 338 9.03 35.66 25.34
C THR A 338 10.19 36.35 26.01
N GLY A 339 10.96 37.08 25.20
CA GLY A 339 11.95 38.01 25.68
C GLY A 339 11.25 38.86 26.74
N PRO A 340 11.98 39.29 27.78
CA PRO A 340 11.41 40.15 28.80
C PRO A 340 10.62 41.23 28.07
N SER A 341 9.30 41.25 28.28
CA SER A 341 8.44 42.29 27.76
C SER A 341 9.19 43.58 28.01
N GLU A 342 9.60 44.29 26.96
CA GLU A 342 10.05 45.66 27.12
C GLU A 342 8.94 46.33 27.92
N GLU A 343 9.24 46.65 29.18
CA GLU A 343 8.37 47.46 30.00
C GLU A 343 8.03 48.68 29.14
N PRO A 344 6.74 49.01 28.93
CA PRO A 344 6.35 50.24 28.27
C PRO A 344 6.80 51.40 29.16
N GLY A 345 8.04 51.83 28.95
CA GLY A 345 8.61 53.04 29.49
C GLY A 345 7.82 54.23 28.96
N ALA A 346 6.96 54.74 29.81
CA ALA A 346 6.52 56.12 29.95
C ALA A 346 6.74 57.06 28.74
N SER A 347 5.62 57.39 28.10
CA SER A 347 5.22 58.75 27.69
C SER A 347 6.27 59.68 27.07
N THR A 348 6.11 59.99 25.78
CA THR A 348 6.40 61.33 25.26
C THR A 348 5.17 61.84 24.52
N PRO A 349 4.69 63.07 24.79
CA PRO A 349 3.45 63.59 24.26
C PRO A 349 3.63 64.19 22.85
N GLU A 350 2.51 64.24 22.14
CA GLU A 350 2.09 65.39 21.32
C GLU A 350 2.97 65.78 20.12
N GLN A 351 2.48 65.46 18.92
CA GLN A 351 2.37 66.49 17.89
C GLN A 351 1.27 66.20 16.87
N ALA A 352 0.53 67.28 16.62
CA ALA A 352 -0.72 67.37 15.90
C ALA A 352 -0.55 67.50 14.38
N HIS A 353 -1.68 67.32 13.71
CA HIS A 353 -2.06 67.86 12.40
C HIS A 353 -1.41 67.30 11.12
N GLY A 354 -2.30 66.80 10.25
CA GLY A 354 -2.02 66.54 8.85
C GLY A 354 -3.22 65.89 8.16
N GLU A 355 -4.28 66.66 7.95
CA GLU A 355 -5.40 66.31 7.07
C GLU A 355 -4.88 65.91 5.67
N GLY A 356 -5.38 64.81 5.13
CA GLY A 356 -4.95 64.29 3.82
C GLY A 356 -5.90 63.26 3.25
N SER A 357 -7.08 63.72 2.87
CA SER A 357 -8.12 63.03 2.10
C SER A 357 -7.55 62.29 0.88
N ALA A 358 -7.75 60.97 0.82
CA ALA A 358 -7.82 60.23 -0.44
C ALA A 358 -8.70 58.98 -0.29
N LYS A 359 -9.93 59.11 -0.76
CA LYS A 359 -10.83 58.00 -1.08
C LYS A 359 -10.12 57.03 -2.02
N SER A 360 -10.06 55.75 -1.66
CA SER A 360 -9.87 54.66 -2.62
C SER A 360 -10.90 53.57 -2.34
N GLU A 361 -11.55 53.16 -3.40
CA GLU A 361 -12.77 52.37 -3.46
C GLU A 361 -12.63 50.99 -2.84
N LEU A 362 -13.63 50.63 -2.05
CA LEU A 362 -13.93 49.25 -1.68
C LEU A 362 -14.33 48.46 -2.93
N VAL A 363 -13.55 47.44 -3.26
CA VAL A 363 -13.99 46.31 -4.10
C VAL A 363 -14.40 45.18 -3.16
N PRO A 364 -15.69 44.77 -3.09
CA PRO A 364 -16.11 43.62 -2.31
C PRO A 364 -15.90 42.34 -3.12
N THR A 365 -14.83 41.60 -2.85
CA THR A 365 -14.73 40.19 -3.31
C THR A 365 -15.54 39.32 -2.36
N GLY A 366 -16.79 39.06 -2.77
CA GLY A 366 -17.61 38.00 -2.19
C GLY A 366 -17.00 36.63 -2.44
N LEU A 367 -16.72 35.91 -1.36
CA LEU A 367 -16.55 34.46 -1.37
C LEU A 367 -17.74 33.86 -0.65
N ASP A 368 -18.78 33.62 -1.45
CA ASP A 368 -19.98 32.90 -1.06
C ASP A 368 -19.61 31.44 -0.75
N GLY A 369 -19.88 31.03 0.48
CA GLY A 369 -19.87 29.64 0.89
C GLY A 369 -21.06 28.91 0.26
N ARG A 370 -20.77 28.03 -0.70
CA ARG A 370 -21.74 27.03 -1.14
C ARG A 370 -21.83 25.89 -0.12
N HIS A 371 -22.81 26.02 0.76
CA HIS A 371 -23.52 24.86 1.31
C HIS A 371 -24.29 24.19 0.18
N GLU A 372 -23.93 22.95 -0.16
CA GLU A 372 -24.78 22.08 -0.98
C GLU A 372 -25.98 21.63 -0.13
N THR A 373 -27.11 22.28 -0.36
CA THR A 373 -28.43 21.81 0.04
C THR A 373 -28.84 20.64 -0.85
N LEU A 374 -29.09 19.51 -0.20
CA LEU A 374 -29.83 18.36 -0.72
C LEU A 374 -31.15 18.82 -1.31
N SER A 375 -31.26 18.77 -2.64
CA SER A 375 -32.53 18.87 -3.36
C SER A 375 -33.08 17.47 -3.56
N SER A 376 -34.17 17.19 -2.83
CA SER A 376 -35.09 16.10 -3.08
C SER A 376 -35.69 16.23 -4.48
N VAL A 377 -35.34 15.30 -5.37
CA VAL A 377 -36.07 15.11 -6.64
C VAL A 377 -37.28 14.22 -6.35
N THR A 378 -38.42 14.88 -6.20
CA THR A 378 -39.75 14.28 -6.33
C THR A 378 -39.96 13.85 -7.79
N SER A 379 -40.08 12.55 -8.00
CA SER A 379 -40.56 11.95 -9.25
C SER A 379 -42.08 12.14 -9.35
N ALA A 380 -42.53 12.84 -10.40
CA ALA A 380 -43.91 12.80 -10.88
C ALA A 380 -43.94 12.05 -12.24
N PRO A 381 -45.03 11.31 -12.54
CA PRO A 381 -45.10 10.43 -13.70
C PRO A 381 -45.58 11.19 -14.94
N GLY A 382 -44.71 11.27 -15.95
CA GLY A 382 -45.06 11.80 -17.27
C GLY A 382 -45.30 10.65 -18.24
N GLY A 383 -46.56 10.26 -18.41
CA GLY A 383 -46.98 9.43 -19.53
C GLY A 383 -46.86 10.20 -20.85
N ARG A 384 -46.49 9.48 -21.93
CA ARG A 384 -46.90 9.84 -23.28
C ARG A 384 -46.91 8.64 -24.21
N ASP A 385 -48.08 8.44 -24.78
CA ASP A 385 -48.42 7.71 -25.99
C ASP A 385 -47.43 7.89 -27.15
N GLY A 386 -47.43 6.91 -28.04
CA GLY A 386 -47.44 7.23 -29.47
C GLY A 386 -46.62 6.34 -30.39
N ARG A 387 -47.28 5.29 -30.92
CA ARG A 387 -47.36 4.95 -32.36
C ARG A 387 -46.23 5.46 -33.28
N ARG A 388 -45.52 4.52 -33.92
CA ARG A 388 -45.46 4.26 -35.39
C ARG A 388 -44.21 3.46 -35.75
N GLY A 389 -44.37 2.47 -36.62
CA GLY A 389 -43.34 1.62 -37.19
C GLY A 389 -43.90 0.24 -37.47
#